data_AF-A0YBM4-F1
#
_entry.id   AF-A0YBM4-F1
#
_cell.length_a   1.000
_cell.length_b   1.000
_cell.length_c   1.000
_cell.angle_alpha   90.00
_cell.angle_beta   90.00
_cell.angle_gamma   90.00
#
_symmetry.space_group_name_H-M   'P 1'
#
loop_
_entity.id
_entity.type
_entity.pdbx_description
1 polymer ?
#
loop_
_entity_poly.entity_id
_entity_poly.type
_entity_poly.pdbx_seq_one_letter_code
_entity_poly.pdbx_strand_id
1 'polypeptide(L)'
;MARYRRAVVKDNISQAFLDKSENEINQLVKSFYRFLCDNFIEVLKSLSMRDKEPDRRVTFRNPEIFDRYIEQQQSMLLLTIHQSNWEWLLLALSVKLSFPIDVIYKPLSNRPLDELMRHSRESHGAKVIAHNKAAKEILKKEGSFEVFLWPQTNRRV
;
A
#
# COMPACT_ATOMS: atom_id res chain seq x y z
N MET A 1 2.13 -25.67 -7.83
CA MET A 1 1.85 -24.24 -8.07
C MET A 1 0.51 -23.91 -7.46
N ALA A 2 0.40 -22.83 -6.66
CA ALA A 2 -0.82 -22.48 -5.94
C ALA A 2 -2.02 -22.34 -6.89
N ARG A 3 -3.16 -22.96 -6.56
CA ARG A 3 -4.40 -22.91 -7.38
C ARG A 3 -5.38 -21.83 -6.92
N TYR A 4 -4.96 -20.93 -6.03
CA TYR A 4 -5.83 -19.91 -5.44
C TYR A 4 -6.36 -18.94 -6.50
N ARG A 5 -7.67 -18.97 -6.77
CA ARG A 5 -8.37 -18.08 -7.71
C ARG A 5 -7.75 -18.00 -9.12
N ARG A 6 -7.15 -19.10 -9.60
CA ARG A 6 -6.44 -19.12 -10.89
C ARG A 6 -7.27 -18.67 -12.08
N ALA A 7 -8.55 -19.03 -12.13
CA ALA A 7 -9.46 -18.61 -13.20
C ALA A 7 -9.60 -17.07 -13.24
N VAL A 8 -9.86 -16.45 -12.09
CA VAL A 8 -9.97 -14.98 -11.96
C VAL A 8 -8.66 -14.29 -12.31
N VAL A 9 -7.53 -14.84 -11.87
CA VAL A 9 -6.21 -14.27 -12.20
C VAL A 9 -5.94 -14.35 -13.71
N LYS A 10 -6.20 -15.49 -14.34
CA LYS A 10 -6.02 -15.65 -15.79
C LYS A 10 -6.93 -14.68 -16.55
N ASP A 11 -8.20 -14.60 -16.17
CA ASP A 11 -9.19 -13.70 -16.77
C ASP A 11 -8.77 -12.22 -16.67
N ASN A 12 -8.39 -11.76 -15.47
CA ASN A 12 -7.91 -10.39 -15.27
C ASN A 12 -6.66 -10.08 -16.12
N ILE A 13 -5.70 -11.01 -16.20
CA ILE A 13 -4.48 -10.82 -17.00
C ILE A 13 -4.82 -10.82 -18.50
N SER A 14 -5.72 -11.69 -18.96
CA SER A 14 -6.19 -11.68 -20.35
C SER A 14 -6.87 -10.37 -20.72
N GLN A 15 -7.72 -9.83 -19.84
CA GLN A 15 -8.41 -8.55 -20.07
C GLN A 15 -7.45 -7.36 -20.04
N ALA A 16 -6.38 -7.43 -19.23
CA ALA A 16 -5.36 -6.39 -19.17
C ALA A 16 -4.40 -6.38 -20.38
N PHE A 17 -4.25 -7.51 -21.06
CA PHE A 17 -3.30 -7.70 -22.17
C PHE A 17 -3.96 -8.40 -23.37
N LEU A 18 -4.82 -7.66 -24.07
CA LEU A 18 -5.60 -8.17 -25.21
C LEU A 18 -4.75 -8.59 -26.41
N ASP A 19 -3.52 -8.10 -26.50
CA ASP A 19 -2.57 -8.32 -27.58
C ASP A 19 -1.69 -9.58 -27.39
N LYS A 20 -1.78 -10.25 -26.22
CA LYS A 20 -0.92 -11.38 -25.87
C LYS A 20 -1.49 -12.73 -26.24
N SER A 21 -0.62 -13.63 -26.69
CA SER A 21 -0.96 -15.03 -26.93
C SER A 21 -1.30 -15.77 -25.63
N GLU A 22 -2.03 -16.88 -25.73
CA GLU A 22 -2.36 -17.70 -24.56
C GLU A 22 -1.11 -18.19 -23.81
N ASN A 23 -0.01 -18.48 -24.54
CA ASN A 23 1.25 -18.89 -23.92
C ASN A 23 1.86 -17.77 -23.06
N GLU A 24 1.90 -16.54 -23.59
CA GLU A 24 2.38 -15.37 -22.83
C GLU A 24 1.49 -15.08 -21.62
N ILE A 25 0.16 -15.18 -21.76
CA ILE A 25 -0.78 -15.04 -20.64
C ILE A 25 -0.48 -16.08 -19.56
N ASN A 26 -0.26 -17.35 -19.92
CA ASN A 26 0.07 -18.40 -18.96
C ASN A 26 1.42 -18.14 -18.26
N GLN A 27 2.41 -17.58 -18.96
CA GLN A 27 3.68 -17.16 -18.36
C GLN A 27 3.48 -16.01 -17.38
N LEU A 28 2.67 -15.00 -17.72
CA LEU A 28 2.33 -13.89 -16.83
C LEU A 28 1.57 -14.37 -15.59
N VAL A 29 0.61 -15.29 -15.72
CA VAL A 29 -0.08 -15.91 -14.58
C VAL A 29 0.93 -16.60 -13.66
N LYS A 30 1.89 -17.34 -14.21
CA LYS A 30 2.94 -18.00 -13.41
C LYS A 30 3.82 -16.98 -12.69
N SER A 31 4.22 -15.91 -13.37
CA SER A 31 5.01 -14.82 -12.79
C SER A 31 4.23 -14.08 -11.70
N PHE A 32 2.93 -13.86 -11.89
CA PHE A 32 2.05 -13.27 -10.88
C PHE A 32 2.03 -14.10 -9.58
N TYR A 33 1.92 -15.42 -9.66
CA TYR A 33 1.92 -16.25 -8.44
C TYR A 33 3.27 -16.26 -7.74
N ARG A 34 4.38 -16.17 -8.49
CA ARG A 34 5.70 -15.99 -7.88
C ARG A 34 5.76 -14.65 -7.14
N PHE A 35 5.40 -13.57 -7.82
CA PHE A 35 5.32 -12.24 -7.22
C PHE A 35 4.39 -12.20 -6.00
N LEU A 36 3.24 -12.87 -6.04
CA LEU A 36 2.31 -12.93 -4.91
C LEU A 36 2.92 -13.63 -3.69
N CYS A 37 3.67 -14.71 -3.91
CA CYS A 37 4.41 -15.40 -2.85
C CYS A 37 5.51 -14.51 -2.29
N ASP A 38 6.31 -13.87 -3.16
CA ASP A 38 7.38 -12.95 -2.75
C ASP A 38 6.80 -11.81 -1.91
N ASN A 39 5.74 -11.15 -2.41
CA ASN A 39 5.05 -10.07 -1.72
C ASN A 39 4.50 -10.53 -0.36
N PHE A 40 3.95 -11.74 -0.25
CA PHE A 40 3.49 -12.27 1.04
C PHE A 40 4.64 -12.39 2.06
N ILE A 41 5.80 -12.91 1.62
CA ILE A 41 6.99 -13.00 2.47
C ILE A 41 7.51 -11.62 2.86
N GLU A 42 7.49 -10.66 1.94
CA GLU A 42 7.91 -9.28 2.22
C GLU A 42 6.97 -8.57 3.21
N VAL A 43 5.67 -8.83 3.16
CA VAL A 43 4.71 -8.36 4.17
C VAL A 43 5.03 -8.97 5.53
N LEU A 44 5.34 -10.26 5.62
CA LEU A 44 5.79 -10.85 6.88
C LEU A 44 7.09 -10.21 7.39
N LYS A 45 8.01 -9.86 6.47
CA LYS A 45 9.25 -9.17 6.82
C LYS A 45 8.99 -7.76 7.39
N SER A 46 7.94 -7.07 6.95
CA SER A 46 7.60 -5.73 7.45
C SER A 46 7.31 -5.73 8.96
N LEU A 47 6.79 -6.84 9.50
CA LEU A 47 6.52 -7.02 10.93
C LEU A 47 7.78 -6.93 11.80
N SER A 48 8.96 -7.22 11.22
CA SER A 48 10.23 -7.22 11.93
C SER A 48 11.18 -6.09 11.51
N MET A 49 10.75 -5.17 10.63
CA MET A 49 11.62 -4.08 10.16
C MET A 49 11.77 -3.04 11.27
N ARG A 50 13.01 -2.58 11.48
CA ARG A 50 13.35 -1.56 12.48
C ARG A 50 14.10 -0.40 11.84
N ASP A 51 14.10 0.73 12.54
CA ASP A 51 14.93 1.91 12.26
C ASP A 51 14.78 2.42 10.81
N LYS A 52 15.91 2.54 10.10
CA LYS A 52 15.99 3.05 8.72
C LYS A 52 15.96 1.93 7.67
N GLU A 53 15.65 0.68 8.03
CA GLU A 53 15.57 -0.41 7.05
C GLU A 53 14.59 -0.12 5.90
N PRO A 54 13.38 0.43 6.13
CA PRO A 54 12.46 0.74 5.04
C PRO A 54 13.04 1.75 4.03
N ASP A 55 13.72 2.80 4.51
CA ASP A 55 14.35 3.84 3.68
C ASP A 55 15.48 3.27 2.78
N ARG A 56 16.23 2.27 3.26
CA ARG A 56 17.27 1.60 2.45
C ARG A 56 16.71 0.66 1.38
N ARG A 57 15.46 0.21 1.54
CA ARG A 57 14.82 -0.79 0.67
C ARG A 57 13.90 -0.18 -0.38
N VAL A 58 13.46 1.08 -0.18
CA VAL A 58 12.53 1.77 -1.06
C VAL A 58 13.14 3.07 -1.55
N THR A 59 13.28 3.20 -2.87
CA THR A 59 13.74 4.44 -3.50
C THR A 59 12.56 5.20 -4.09
N PHE A 60 12.39 6.45 -3.66
CA PHE A 60 11.40 7.36 -4.22
C PHE A 60 12.01 8.11 -5.41
N ARG A 61 11.32 8.11 -6.54
CA ARG A 61 11.63 9.00 -7.68
C ARG A 61 10.88 10.30 -7.48
N ASN A 62 11.59 11.42 -7.66
CA ASN A 62 11.10 12.78 -7.53
C ASN A 62 10.46 13.12 -6.15
N PRO A 63 11.13 12.81 -5.02
CA PRO A 63 10.58 13.13 -3.70
C PRO A 63 10.40 14.64 -3.44
N GLU A 64 11.13 15.50 -4.16
CA GLU A 64 11.08 16.96 -4.05
C GLU A 64 9.71 17.56 -4.39
N ILE A 65 8.82 16.80 -5.03
CA ILE A 65 7.44 17.22 -5.27
C ILE A 65 6.69 17.53 -3.98
N PHE A 66 7.09 16.93 -2.86
CA PHE A 66 6.46 17.16 -1.57
C PHE A 66 6.93 18.46 -0.90
N ASP A 67 8.13 18.94 -1.22
CA ASP A 67 8.82 20.03 -0.49
C ASP A 67 7.97 21.30 -0.43
N ARG A 68 7.41 21.73 -1.57
CA ARG A 68 6.54 22.91 -1.63
C ARG A 68 5.33 22.82 -0.70
N TYR A 69 4.68 21.65 -0.65
CA TYR A 69 3.48 21.47 0.18
C TYR A 69 3.84 21.40 1.65
N ILE A 70 4.98 20.80 1.99
CA ILE A 70 5.52 20.76 3.34
C ILE A 70 5.85 22.19 3.82
N GLU A 71 6.58 22.96 3.02
CA GLU A 71 6.94 24.36 3.32
C GLU A 71 5.71 25.24 3.54
N GLN A 72 4.65 25.01 2.76
CA GLN A 72 3.40 25.76 2.86
C GLN A 72 2.45 25.23 3.94
N GLN A 73 2.82 24.15 4.65
CA GLN A 73 1.94 23.42 5.57
C GLN A 73 0.60 23.04 4.92
N GLN A 74 0.62 22.73 3.63
CA GLN A 74 -0.56 22.36 2.86
C GLN A 74 -0.76 20.85 2.90
N SER A 75 -1.87 20.41 3.49
CA SER A 75 -2.22 18.99 3.58
C SER A 75 -2.28 18.30 2.22
N MET A 76 -1.88 17.03 2.17
CA MET A 76 -1.78 16.25 0.94
C MET A 76 -2.62 14.98 0.99
N LEU A 77 -3.21 14.63 -0.15
CA LEU A 77 -3.83 13.32 -0.36
C LEU A 77 -2.98 12.53 -1.35
N LEU A 78 -2.28 11.51 -0.85
CA LEU A 78 -1.51 10.57 -1.65
C LEU A 78 -2.41 9.42 -2.08
N LEU A 79 -2.80 9.43 -3.36
CA LEU A 79 -3.56 8.35 -3.97
C LEU A 79 -2.60 7.28 -4.46
N THR A 80 -2.77 6.05 -3.97
CA THR A 80 -1.98 4.91 -4.40
C THR A 80 -2.87 3.82 -4.97
N ILE A 81 -2.27 2.93 -5.75
CA ILE A 81 -2.91 1.71 -6.22
C ILE A 81 -2.33 0.51 -5.46
N HIS A 82 -3.13 -0.54 -5.30
CA HIS A 82 -2.67 -1.80 -4.69
C HIS A 82 -1.76 -2.57 -5.67
N GLN A 83 -0.62 -1.99 -5.98
CA GLN A 83 0.40 -2.53 -6.84
C GLN A 83 1.70 -2.71 -6.05
N SER A 84 2.44 -3.77 -6.38
CA SER A 84 3.71 -4.08 -5.73
C SER A 84 3.54 -4.24 -4.21
N ASN A 85 4.59 -3.97 -3.45
CA ASN A 85 4.56 -4.01 -2.00
C ASN A 85 4.18 -2.63 -1.42
N TRP A 86 2.88 -2.45 -1.20
CA TRP A 86 2.35 -1.23 -0.63
C TRP A 86 2.61 -1.09 0.88
N GLU A 87 2.88 -2.19 1.60
CA GLU A 87 3.23 -2.12 3.02
C GLU A 87 4.60 -1.44 3.20
N TRP A 88 5.58 -1.82 2.38
CA TRP A 88 6.90 -1.19 2.41
C TRP A 88 6.84 0.27 1.97
N LEU A 89 5.95 0.61 1.03
CA LEU A 89 5.72 2.01 0.65
C LEU A 89 5.30 2.86 1.87
N LEU A 90 4.31 2.40 2.64
CA LEU A 90 3.88 3.09 3.85
C LEU A 90 5.03 3.24 4.85
N LEU A 91 5.73 2.14 5.17
CA LEU A 91 6.83 2.19 6.13
C LEU A 91 7.96 3.14 5.68
N ALA A 92 8.33 3.09 4.40
CA ALA A 92 9.36 3.97 3.87
C ALA A 92 8.93 5.43 3.84
N LEU A 93 7.67 5.72 3.50
CA LEU A 93 7.13 7.08 3.59
C LEU A 93 7.18 7.57 5.04
N SER A 94 6.75 6.77 6.01
CA SER A 94 6.74 7.16 7.43
C SER A 94 8.13 7.40 8.01
N VAL A 95 9.16 6.69 7.51
CA VAL A 95 10.55 6.91 7.93
C VAL A 95 11.18 8.11 7.21
N LYS A 96 10.93 8.27 5.91
CA LYS A 96 11.60 9.26 5.08
C LYS A 96 11.00 10.65 5.21
N LEU A 97 9.69 10.72 5.37
CA LEU A 97 8.95 11.96 5.50
C LEU A 97 8.84 12.30 6.98
N SER A 98 9.40 13.44 7.38
CA SER A 98 9.42 13.87 8.79
C SER A 98 8.08 14.43 9.29
N PHE A 99 6.96 13.99 8.72
CA PHE A 99 5.62 14.51 9.03
C PHE A 99 4.58 13.41 9.22
N PRO A 100 3.46 13.70 9.89
CA PRO A 100 2.42 12.71 10.18
C PRO A 100 1.80 12.13 8.91
N ILE A 101 1.72 10.80 8.84
CA ILE A 101 1.05 10.07 7.77
C ILE A 101 -0.11 9.27 8.35
N ASP A 102 -1.31 9.59 7.89
CA ASP A 102 -2.53 8.85 8.14
C ASP A 102 -2.80 7.90 6.97
N VAL A 103 -2.76 6.58 7.21
CA VAL A 103 -3.15 5.59 6.19
C VAL A 103 -4.59 5.17 6.35
N ILE A 104 -5.34 5.20 5.24
CA ILE A 104 -6.72 4.75 5.19
C ILE A 104 -6.76 3.26 4.88
N TYR A 105 -7.45 2.51 5.73
CA TYR A 105 -7.39 1.06 5.73
C TYR A 105 -8.77 0.44 5.95
N LYS A 106 -9.00 -0.72 5.34
CA LYS A 106 -10.18 -1.54 5.60
C LYS A 106 -9.83 -2.61 6.66
N PRO A 107 -10.46 -2.57 7.86
CA PRO A 107 -10.26 -3.60 8.87
C PRO A 107 -10.45 -5.02 8.32
N LEU A 108 -9.53 -5.91 8.68
CA LEU A 108 -9.61 -7.32 8.34
C LEU A 108 -10.65 -8.02 9.22
N SER A 109 -11.32 -9.02 8.67
CA SER A 109 -12.33 -9.79 9.40
C SER A 109 -11.73 -10.66 10.51
N ASN A 110 -10.48 -11.08 10.36
CA ASN A 110 -9.73 -11.82 11.38
C ASN A 110 -9.07 -10.82 12.33
N ARG A 111 -9.54 -10.76 13.58
CA ARG A 111 -9.09 -9.78 14.59
C ARG A 111 -7.59 -9.89 14.93
N PRO A 112 -7.03 -11.07 15.28
CA PRO A 112 -5.60 -11.19 15.51
C PRO A 112 -4.74 -10.69 14.34
N LEU A 113 -5.15 -11.02 13.11
CA LEU A 113 -4.44 -10.56 11.91
C LEU A 113 -4.60 -9.05 11.70
N ASP A 114 -5.79 -8.50 11.96
CA ASP A 114 -6.03 -7.06 11.90
C ASP A 114 -5.11 -6.31 12.86
N GLU A 115 -5.05 -6.75 14.12
CA GLU A 115 -4.20 -6.16 15.16
C GLU A 115 -2.72 -6.24 14.79
N LEU A 116 -2.25 -7.38 14.28
CA LEU A 116 -0.87 -7.56 13.82
C LEU A 116 -0.52 -6.58 12.67
N MET A 117 -1.39 -6.48 11.67
CA MET A 117 -1.18 -5.58 10.54
C MET A 117 -1.23 -4.11 10.97
N ARG A 118 -2.13 -3.74 11.87
CA ARG A 118 -2.17 -2.38 12.45
C ARG A 118 -0.87 -2.06 13.18
N HIS A 119 -0.42 -2.96 14.06
CA HIS A 119 0.82 -2.77 14.80
C HIS A 119 2.02 -2.57 13.88
N SER A 120 2.13 -3.36 12.80
CA SER A 120 3.19 -3.19 11.82
C SER A 120 3.13 -1.82 11.14
N ARG A 121 1.95 -1.37 10.73
CA ARG A 121 1.80 -0.09 10.02
C ARG A 121 2.02 1.13 10.93
N GLU A 122 1.70 1.00 12.22
CA GLU A 122 1.88 2.08 13.21
C GLU A 122 3.32 2.13 13.78
N SER A 123 4.14 1.10 13.51
CA SER A 123 5.50 0.95 14.08
C SER A 123 6.48 2.10 13.79
N HIS A 124 6.27 2.85 12.71
CA HIS A 124 7.12 3.96 12.30
C HIS A 124 6.37 5.31 12.36
N GLY A 125 5.37 5.45 13.23
CA GLY A 125 4.69 6.72 13.48
C GLY A 125 3.51 7.04 12.55
N ALA A 126 3.20 6.15 11.60
CA ALA A 126 1.95 6.24 10.84
C ALA A 126 0.75 5.97 11.74
N LYS A 127 -0.40 6.57 11.42
CA LYS A 127 -1.67 6.29 12.10
C LYS A 127 -2.64 5.62 11.15
N VAL A 128 -3.23 4.51 11.59
CA VAL A 128 -4.13 3.71 10.74
C VAL A 128 -5.59 4.07 11.00
N ILE A 129 -6.21 4.70 10.01
CA ILE A 129 -7.61 5.14 10.03
C ILE A 129 -8.49 4.14 9.29
N ALA A 130 -9.54 3.66 9.94
CA ALA A 130 -10.52 2.81 9.28
C ALA A 130 -11.28 3.60 8.20
N HIS A 131 -11.46 3.04 7.01
CA HIS A 131 -12.09 3.72 5.86
C HIS A 131 -13.48 4.31 6.14
N ASN A 132 -14.28 3.65 6.97
CA ASN A 132 -15.60 4.12 7.39
C ASN A 132 -15.55 5.34 8.33
N LYS A 133 -14.37 5.65 8.88
CA LYS A 133 -14.11 6.85 9.70
C LYS A 133 -13.31 7.91 8.95
N ALA A 134 -12.81 7.61 7.75
CA ALA A 134 -11.88 8.47 7.02
C ALA A 134 -12.41 9.90 6.85
N ALA A 135 -13.62 10.07 6.30
CA ALA A 135 -14.22 11.39 6.10
C ALA A 135 -14.31 12.20 7.40
N LYS A 136 -14.75 11.57 8.50
CA LYS A 136 -14.87 12.23 9.80
C LYS A 136 -13.51 12.64 10.37
N GLU A 137 -12.50 11.79 10.24
CA GLU A 137 -11.15 12.10 10.75
C GLU A 137 -10.44 13.16 9.92
N ILE A 138 -10.62 13.14 8.59
CA ILE A 138 -10.11 14.20 7.69
C ILE A 138 -10.71 15.56 8.07
N LEU A 139 -12.03 15.65 8.24
CA LEU A 139 -12.70 16.90 8.61
C LEU A 139 -12.28 17.43 9.99
N LYS A 140 -12.02 16.56 10.96
CA LYS A 140 -11.51 16.99 12.28
C LYS A 140 -10.11 17.61 12.22
N LYS A 141 -9.33 17.25 11.20
CA LYS A 141 -7.96 17.74 10.98
C LYS A 141 -7.91 18.95 10.04
N GLU A 142 -9.06 19.51 9.69
CA GLU A 142 -9.14 20.73 8.91
C GLU A 142 -8.40 21.88 9.62
N GLY A 143 -7.47 22.52 8.89
CA GLY A 143 -6.57 23.54 9.45
C GLY A 143 -5.26 23.01 10.08
N SER A 144 -5.02 21.69 10.04
CA SER A 144 -3.72 21.07 10.40
C SER A 144 -3.06 20.41 9.20
N PHE A 145 -1.72 20.44 9.15
CA PHE A 145 -0.95 19.78 8.10
C PHE A 145 -0.93 18.27 8.31
N GLU A 146 -1.52 17.53 7.38
CA GLU A 146 -1.59 16.07 7.43
C GLU A 146 -1.46 15.47 6.03
N VAL A 147 -0.90 14.25 5.96
CA VAL A 147 -0.79 13.49 4.72
C VAL A 147 -1.62 12.22 4.80
N PHE A 148 -2.62 12.10 3.92
CA PHE A 148 -3.49 10.95 3.84
C PHE A 148 -3.05 10.00 2.73
N LEU A 149 -2.78 8.74 3.06
CA LEU A 149 -2.50 7.69 2.09
C LEU A 149 -3.75 6.85 1.84
N TRP A 150 -4.33 6.94 0.63
CA TRP A 150 -5.53 6.18 0.25
C TRP A 150 -5.22 5.18 -0.86
N PRO A 151 -5.16 3.87 -0.54
CA PRO A 151 -4.98 2.85 -1.54
C PRO A 151 -6.32 2.54 -2.23
N GLN A 152 -6.41 2.84 -3.52
CA GLN A 152 -7.61 2.63 -4.30
C GLN A 152 -7.74 1.15 -4.70
N THR A 153 -8.95 0.61 -4.58
CA THR A 153 -9.32 -0.69 -5.16
C THR A 153 -10.52 -0.46 -6.05
N ASN A 154 -10.35 -0.65 -7.36
CA ASN A 154 -11.49 -0.58 -8.27
C ASN A 154 -12.35 -1.83 -8.07
N ARG A 155 -13.44 -1.73 -7.29
CA ARG A 155 -14.46 -2.78 -7.24
C ARG A 155 -15.37 -2.63 -8.45
N ARG A 156 -14.92 -3.13 -9.59
CA ARG A 156 -15.80 -3.62 -10.65
C ARG A 156 -15.49 -5.10 -10.86
N VAL A 157 -16.03 -5.94 -9.99
CA VAL A 157 -16.27 -7.36 -10.24
C VAL A 157 -17.55 -7.75 -9.53
#